data_AF-A0A1D1YA18-F1
#
_entry.id   AF-A0A1D1YA18-F1
#
_cell.length_a   1.000
_cell.length_b   1.000
_cell.length_c   1.000
_cell.angle_alpha   90.00
_cell.angle_beta   90.00
_cell.angle_gamma   90.00
#
_symmetry.space_group_name_H-M   'P 1'
#
loop_
_entity.id
_entity.type
_entity.pdbx_description
1 polymer ?
#
loop_
_entity_poly.entity_id
_entity_poly.type
_entity_poly.pdbx_seq_one_letter_code
_entity_poly.pdbx_strand_id
1 'polypeptide(L)'
;MRMFTTDRAKQLLLLSRRRSSLLSRPSPPPAAAAALAAASSPFCTSSTPAAAMATPPVTVDTINPKVIKCEYAVRGEIVTHAQRLQQELQSKPGSHPFDEILYCNIGNPQSLGQQPITFFREVLALSDHPCLLDRDETHALF
;
A
#
# COMPACT_ATOMS: atom_id res chain seq x y z
N MET A 1 -14.88 10.65 22.84
CA MET A 1 -15.27 10.74 21.42
C MET A 1 -15.93 12.12 21.19
N ARG A 2 -15.22 13.10 20.62
CA ARG A 2 -15.77 14.45 20.37
C ARG A 2 -16.14 14.55 18.89
N MET A 3 -17.43 14.64 18.61
CA MET A 3 -18.00 14.75 17.26
C MET A 3 -17.76 16.15 16.70
N PHE A 4 -17.05 16.29 15.59
CA PHE A 4 -16.89 17.55 14.88
C PHE A 4 -18.08 17.81 13.96
N THR A 5 -18.92 18.79 14.33
CA THR A 5 -20.04 19.30 13.54
C THR A 5 -19.54 20.27 12.47
N THR A 6 -19.05 19.80 11.33
CA THR A 6 -18.64 20.67 10.20
C THR A 6 -18.95 20.08 8.83
N ASP A 7 -20.11 19.41 8.65
CA ASP A 7 -20.43 18.75 7.38
C ASP A 7 -21.46 19.47 6.48
N ARG A 8 -22.06 20.58 6.94
CA ARG A 8 -23.15 21.22 6.17
C ARG A 8 -22.73 22.37 5.24
N ALA A 9 -21.50 22.86 5.33
CA ALA A 9 -21.04 24.04 4.58
C ALA A 9 -20.25 23.74 3.30
N LYS A 10 -19.77 22.50 3.09
CA LYS A 10 -18.90 22.16 1.94
C LYS A 10 -19.68 21.78 0.67
N GLN A 11 -20.97 21.46 0.78
CA GLN A 11 -21.76 20.96 -0.35
C GLN A 11 -22.33 22.06 -1.26
N LEU A 12 -22.30 23.33 -0.83
CA LEU A 12 -22.78 24.48 -1.61
C LEU A 12 -21.71 25.15 -2.48
N LEU A 13 -20.41 24.88 -2.24
CA LEU A 13 -19.32 25.48 -3.02
C LEU A 13 -18.89 24.65 -4.24
N LEU A 14 -19.34 23.40 -4.36
CA LEU A 14 -18.97 22.50 -5.47
C LEU A 14 -19.88 22.59 -6.70
N LEU A 15 -20.99 23.33 -6.62
CA LEU A 15 -21.97 23.45 -7.72
C LEU A 15 -21.73 24.65 -8.65
N SER A 16 -20.81 25.58 -8.35
CA SER A 16 -20.58 26.77 -9.20
C SER A 16 -19.41 26.64 -10.19
N ARG A 17 -18.69 25.52 -10.22
CA ARG A 17 -17.49 25.35 -11.07
C ARG A 17 -17.66 24.37 -12.24
N ARG A 18 -18.88 24.22 -12.74
CA ARG A 18 -19.14 23.62 -14.07
C ARG A 18 -19.28 24.72 -15.12
N ARG A 19 -18.19 25.05 -15.81
CA ARG A 19 -18.22 25.51 -17.21
C ARG A 19 -16.83 25.42 -17.85
N SER A 20 -16.85 24.89 -19.08
CA SER A 20 -15.91 25.03 -20.20
C SER A 20 -14.47 24.51 -20.06
N SER A 21 -14.18 23.40 -20.72
CA SER A 21 -13.33 23.38 -21.93
C SER A 21 -13.27 21.96 -22.52
N LEU A 22 -13.77 21.82 -23.75
CA LEU A 22 -13.51 20.67 -24.60
C LEU A 22 -12.11 20.85 -25.18
N LEU A 23 -11.16 20.02 -24.76
CA LEU A 23 -9.86 19.91 -25.41
C LEU A 23 -9.66 18.45 -25.84
N SER A 24 -9.37 18.33 -27.12
CA SER A 24 -9.18 17.12 -27.90
C SER A 24 -8.05 16.25 -27.35
N ARG A 25 -8.32 14.95 -27.26
CA ARG A 25 -7.35 13.92 -26.85
C ARG A 25 -6.69 13.34 -28.10
N PRO A 26 -5.34 13.38 -28.24
CA PRO A 26 -4.68 12.70 -29.34
C PRO A 26 -4.62 11.18 -29.08
N SER A 27 -4.78 10.40 -30.14
CA SER A 27 -4.68 8.94 -30.16
C SER A 27 -3.22 8.47 -30.11
N PRO A 28 -2.91 7.33 -29.46
CA PRO A 28 -1.57 6.74 -29.50
C PRO A 28 -1.32 6.05 -30.87
N PRO A 29 -0.08 6.03 -31.38
CA PRO A 29 0.28 5.23 -32.55
C PRO A 29 0.35 3.74 -32.19
N PRO A 30 0.09 2.82 -33.15
CA PRO A 30 0.18 1.39 -32.93
C PRO A 30 1.64 0.92 -32.80
N ALA A 31 1.87 0.02 -31.84
CA ALA A 31 3.14 -0.62 -31.56
C ALA A 31 3.61 -1.49 -32.75
N ALA A 32 4.86 -1.28 -33.17
CA ALA A 32 5.53 -2.14 -34.14
C ALA A 32 5.81 -3.52 -33.52
N ALA A 33 5.31 -4.56 -34.18
CA ALA A 33 5.60 -5.95 -33.86
C ALA A 33 7.06 -6.28 -34.21
N ALA A 34 7.91 -6.45 -33.20
CA ALA A 34 9.25 -6.99 -33.38
C ALA A 34 9.17 -8.52 -33.38
N ALA A 35 9.58 -9.10 -34.51
CA ALA A 35 9.61 -10.54 -34.76
C ALA A 35 10.54 -11.28 -33.78
N LEU A 36 10.04 -12.38 -33.21
CA LEU A 36 10.81 -13.32 -32.41
C LEU A 36 11.71 -14.16 -33.33
N ALA A 37 12.98 -13.79 -33.45
CA ALA A 37 13.99 -14.66 -34.06
C ALA A 37 14.43 -15.71 -33.02
N ALA A 38 14.03 -16.96 -33.25
CA ALA A 38 14.49 -18.11 -32.48
C ALA A 38 15.98 -18.37 -32.79
N ALA A 39 16.86 -17.89 -31.91
CA ALA A 39 18.27 -18.25 -31.93
C ALA A 39 18.47 -19.55 -31.13
N SER A 40 18.54 -20.67 -31.85
CA SER A 40 18.98 -21.96 -31.34
C SER A 40 20.44 -21.85 -30.87
N SER A 41 20.66 -21.83 -29.55
CA SER A 41 21.99 -21.87 -28.94
C SER A 41 22.41 -23.33 -28.73
N PRO A 42 23.62 -23.76 -29.17
CA PRO A 42 24.12 -25.09 -28.85
C PRO A 42 24.65 -25.08 -27.41
N PHE A 43 23.98 -25.82 -26.53
CA PHE A 43 24.41 -26.01 -25.15
C PHE A 43 25.61 -26.97 -25.12
N CYS A 44 26.82 -26.42 -25.14
CA CYS A 44 28.04 -27.17 -24.84
C CYS A 44 28.15 -27.33 -23.32
N THR A 45 27.88 -28.54 -22.81
CA THR A 45 28.00 -28.90 -21.39
C THR A 45 29.47 -29.15 -21.06
N SER A 46 30.21 -28.11 -20.66
CA SER A 46 31.48 -28.30 -19.96
C SER A 46 31.17 -28.53 -18.47
N SER A 47 31.29 -29.78 -18.02
CA SER A 47 31.22 -30.17 -16.62
C SER A 47 32.44 -29.65 -15.86
N THR A 48 32.33 -28.48 -15.23
CA THR A 48 33.25 -28.05 -14.17
C THR A 48 32.85 -28.72 -12.85
N PRO A 49 33.81 -29.22 -12.04
CA PRO A 49 33.50 -29.76 -10.73
C PRO A 49 32.92 -28.65 -9.85
N ALA A 50 31.71 -28.87 -9.34
CA ALA A 50 31.05 -27.98 -8.39
C ALA A 50 31.80 -28.04 -7.06
N ALA A 51 32.85 -27.22 -6.92
CA ALA A 51 33.25 -26.76 -5.60
C ALA A 51 32.02 -26.11 -5.00
N ALA A 52 31.57 -26.61 -3.85
CA ALA A 52 30.46 -26.03 -3.10
C ALA A 52 30.82 -24.59 -2.71
N MET A 53 30.55 -23.65 -3.60
CA MET A 53 30.74 -22.23 -3.35
C MET A 53 29.69 -21.82 -2.35
N ALA A 54 30.12 -21.66 -1.09
CA ALA A 54 29.33 -20.98 -0.09
C ALA A 54 28.96 -19.60 -0.65
N THR A 55 27.66 -19.36 -0.82
CA THR A 55 27.16 -18.04 -1.22
C THR A 55 27.64 -17.01 -0.20
N PRO A 56 28.29 -15.91 -0.61
CA PRO A 56 28.75 -14.90 0.33
C PRO A 56 27.54 -14.38 1.14
N PRO A 57 27.73 -14.09 2.44
CA PRO A 57 26.65 -13.60 3.28
C PRO A 57 26.12 -12.27 2.76
N VAL A 58 24.80 -12.07 2.84
CA VAL A 58 24.16 -10.83 2.43
C VAL A 58 24.52 -9.72 3.43
N THR A 59 25.30 -8.74 2.98
CA THR A 59 25.65 -7.51 3.70
C THR A 59 25.14 -6.27 2.95
N VAL A 60 25.13 -5.11 3.61
CA VAL A 60 24.74 -3.83 2.99
C VAL A 60 25.59 -3.51 1.75
N ASP A 61 26.86 -3.93 1.73
CA ASP A 61 27.76 -3.70 0.60
C ASP A 61 27.49 -4.63 -0.60
N THR A 62 26.84 -5.77 -0.35
CA THR A 62 26.53 -6.79 -1.38
C THR A 62 25.18 -6.59 -2.06
N ILE A 63 24.28 -5.79 -1.47
CA ILE A 63 22.95 -5.55 -2.05
C ILE A 63 23.00 -4.53 -3.20
N ASN A 64 21.94 -4.51 -4.01
CA ASN A 64 21.84 -3.60 -5.15
C ASN A 64 21.99 -2.12 -4.71
N PRO A 65 22.97 -1.36 -5.26
CA PRO A 65 23.19 0.04 -4.90
C PRO A 65 21.98 0.96 -5.11
N LYS A 66 21.04 0.57 -5.98
CA LYS A 66 19.78 1.32 -6.17
C LYS A 66 18.86 1.24 -4.95
N VAL A 67 18.89 0.14 -4.21
CA VAL A 67 18.12 -0.02 -2.96
C VAL A 67 18.72 0.89 -1.89
N ILE A 68 20.06 0.94 -1.80
CA ILE A 68 20.77 1.81 -0.85
C ILE A 68 20.44 3.29 -1.11
N LYS A 69 20.33 3.69 -2.38
CA LYS A 69 19.98 5.07 -2.78
C LYS A 69 18.47 5.36 -2.76
N CYS A 70 17.62 4.36 -2.54
CA CYS A 70 16.18 4.53 -2.60
C CYS A 70 15.67 5.10 -1.27
N GLU A 71 14.92 6.20 -1.33
CA GLU A 71 14.34 6.85 -0.17
C GLU A 71 12.81 6.85 -0.24
N TYR A 72 12.15 6.50 0.86
CA TYR A 72 10.70 6.54 0.99
C TYR A 72 10.29 7.26 2.27
N ALA A 73 10.18 8.59 2.18
CA ALA A 73 9.98 9.46 3.33
C ALA A 73 8.69 9.19 4.13
N VAL A 74 7.61 8.74 3.49
CA VAL A 74 6.31 8.46 4.15
C VAL A 74 6.43 7.40 5.25
N ARG A 75 7.37 6.44 5.08
CA ARG A 75 7.73 5.43 6.08
C ARG A 75 9.24 5.41 6.34
N GLY A 76 9.83 6.61 6.40
CA GLY A 76 11.25 6.80 6.66
C GLY A 76 11.58 6.99 8.15
N GLU A 77 12.69 7.67 8.41
CA GLU A 77 13.30 7.80 9.74
C GLU A 77 12.36 8.41 10.80
N ILE A 78 11.53 9.39 10.44
CA ILE A 78 10.55 9.99 11.36
C ILE A 78 9.59 8.93 11.92
N VAL A 79 9.18 7.95 11.10
CA VAL A 79 8.27 6.88 11.53
C VAL A 79 9.01 5.90 12.44
N THR A 80 10.27 5.57 12.13
CA THR A 80 11.13 4.76 13.02
C THR A 80 11.30 5.40 14.39
N HIS A 81 11.53 6.72 14.44
CA HIS A 81 11.59 7.47 15.70
C HIS A 81 10.25 7.45 16.44
N ALA A 82 9.14 7.67 15.74
CA ALA A 82 7.81 7.64 16.32
C ALA A 82 7.48 6.27 16.97
N GLN A 83 7.88 5.17 16.33
CA GLN A 83 7.73 3.82 16.88
C GLN A 83 8.56 3.61 18.15
N ARG A 84 9.79 4.12 18.19
CA ARG A 84 10.63 4.08 19.40
C ARG A 84 9.97 4.84 20.55
N LEU A 85 9.49 6.06 20.29
CA LEU A 85 8.76 6.86 21.29
C LEU A 85 7.49 6.14 21.77
N GLN A 86 6.76 5.47 20.87
CA GLN A 86 5.59 4.69 21.24
C GLN A 86 5.93 3.52 22.17
N GLN A 87 7.05 2.82 21.93
CA GLN A 87 7.55 1.79 22.85
C GLN A 87 7.99 2.37 24.19
N GLU A 88 8.65 3.54 24.17
CA GLU A 88 9.04 4.25 25.39
C GLU A 88 7.82 4.62 26.24
N LEU A 89 6.77 5.19 25.63
CA LEU A 89 5.51 5.52 26.30
C LEU A 89 4.86 4.30 26.96
N GLN A 90 4.91 3.13 26.31
CA GLN A 90 4.39 1.87 26.87
C GLN A 90 5.23 1.37 28.04
N SER A 91 6.56 1.46 27.93
CA SER A 91 7.49 0.97 28.95
C SER A 91 7.62 1.89 30.17
N LYS A 92 7.46 3.21 29.95
CA LYS A 92 7.66 4.28 30.95
C LYS A 92 6.54 5.32 30.81
N PRO A 93 5.32 5.02 31.30
CA PRO A 93 4.23 5.99 31.29
C PRO A 93 4.65 7.32 31.95
N GLY A 94 4.39 8.44 31.28
CA GLY A 94 4.77 9.78 31.76
C GLY A 94 6.23 10.19 31.50
N SER A 95 7.01 9.43 30.73
CA SER A 95 8.38 9.80 30.36
C SER A 95 8.48 10.97 29.36
N HIS A 96 7.36 11.28 28.68
CA HIS A 96 7.25 12.30 27.65
C HIS A 96 6.09 13.26 27.98
N PRO A 97 6.07 14.48 27.44
CA PRO A 97 5.00 15.47 27.68
C PRO A 97 3.70 15.17 26.93
N PHE A 98 3.51 13.94 26.44
CA PHE A 98 2.36 13.46 25.70
C PHE A 98 2.14 11.97 26.01
N ASP A 99 0.90 11.50 25.86
CA ASP A 99 0.52 10.14 26.24
C ASP A 99 0.48 9.16 25.07
N GLU A 100 0.38 9.67 23.84
CA GLU A 100 0.25 8.86 22.63
C GLU A 100 0.95 9.48 21.42
N ILE A 101 1.23 8.63 20.43
CA ILE A 101 1.74 9.04 19.12
C ILE A 101 0.57 9.03 18.13
N LEU A 102 0.21 10.20 17.61
CA LEU A 102 -0.79 10.33 16.54
C LEU A 102 -0.13 10.34 15.16
N TYR A 103 -0.37 9.28 14.38
CA TYR A 103 0.21 9.14 13.04
C TYR A 103 -0.54 9.98 12.00
N CYS A 104 -0.02 11.18 11.71
CA CYS A 104 -0.50 12.08 10.66
C CYS A 104 0.37 12.04 9.38
N ASN A 105 1.23 11.04 9.23
CA ASN A 105 2.23 10.95 8.16
C ASN A 105 1.74 10.23 6.89
N ILE A 106 0.71 9.38 6.99
CA ILE A 106 0.16 8.62 5.87
C ILE A 106 -1.35 8.81 5.80
N GLY A 107 -1.89 8.86 4.59
CA GLY A 107 -3.34 8.87 4.34
C GLY A 107 -3.97 7.52 4.68
N ASN A 108 -4.12 7.23 5.97
CA ASN A 108 -4.83 6.04 6.48
C ASN A 108 -6.01 6.47 7.36
N PRO A 109 -7.15 6.83 6.75
CA PRO A 109 -8.31 7.34 7.49
C PRO A 109 -8.89 6.34 8.51
N GLN A 110 -8.82 5.03 8.23
CA GLN A 110 -9.35 4.01 9.13
C GLN A 110 -8.57 3.95 10.44
N SER A 111 -7.24 4.16 10.41
CA SER A 111 -6.44 4.33 11.63
C SER A 111 -6.84 5.55 12.46
N LEU A 112 -7.52 6.53 11.86
CA LEU A 112 -8.04 7.71 12.53
C LEU A 112 -9.55 7.62 12.81
N GLY A 113 -10.13 6.43 12.73
CA GLY A 113 -11.51 6.16 13.13
C GLY A 113 -12.56 6.22 12.02
N GLN A 114 -12.17 6.39 10.75
CA GLN A 114 -13.12 6.22 9.65
C GLN A 114 -13.70 4.80 9.68
N GLN A 115 -15.03 4.68 9.76
CA GLN A 115 -15.70 3.40 9.70
C GLN A 115 -15.64 2.81 8.28
N PRO A 116 -15.38 1.50 8.12
CA PRO A 116 -15.51 0.83 6.84
C PRO A 116 -16.93 0.96 6.29
N ILE A 117 -17.06 0.97 4.96
CA ILE A 117 -18.38 0.95 4.31
C ILE A 117 -18.96 -0.45 4.44
N THR A 118 -20.16 -0.55 5.02
CA THR A 118 -20.81 -1.83 5.35
C THR A 118 -20.98 -2.71 4.12
N PHE A 119 -21.57 -2.20 3.04
CA PHE A 119 -21.79 -2.96 1.81
C PHE A 119 -20.53 -3.66 1.28
N PHE A 120 -19.38 -2.97 1.27
CA PHE A 120 -18.13 -3.59 0.81
C PHE A 120 -17.62 -4.66 1.78
N ARG A 121 -17.80 -4.45 3.09
CA ARG A 121 -17.46 -5.44 4.12
C ARG A 121 -18.31 -6.70 4.03
N GLU A 122 -19.60 -6.54 3.74
CA GLU A 122 -20.57 -7.62 3.60
C GLU A 122 -20.26 -8.49 2.38
N VAL A 123 -20.03 -7.87 1.22
CA VAL A 123 -19.65 -8.58 -0.01
C VAL A 123 -18.32 -9.32 0.16
N LEU A 124 -17.32 -8.69 0.79
CA LEU A 124 -16.03 -9.33 1.08
C LEU A 124 -16.22 -10.54 2.01
N ALA A 125 -17.03 -10.43 3.05
CA ALA A 125 -17.28 -11.53 3.98
C ALA A 125 -17.91 -12.76 3.28
N LEU A 126 -18.89 -12.53 2.40
CA LEU A 126 -19.51 -13.58 1.60
C LEU A 126 -18.54 -14.18 0.57
N SER A 127 -17.66 -13.36 0.01
CA SER A 127 -16.64 -13.82 -0.96
C SER A 127 -15.55 -14.67 -0.28
N ASP A 128 -15.12 -14.28 0.93
CA ASP A 128 -14.11 -15.00 1.71
C ASP A 128 -14.66 -16.30 2.30
N HIS A 129 -15.96 -16.36 2.60
CA HIS A 129 -16.63 -17.57 3.10
C HIS A 129 -17.91 -17.90 2.31
N PRO A 130 -17.79 -18.50 1.11
CA PRO A 130 -18.92 -18.69 0.20
C PRO A 130 -19.99 -19.65 0.74
N CYS A 131 -19.65 -20.57 1.65
CA CYS A 131 -20.64 -21.47 2.27
C CYS A 131 -21.70 -20.73 3.10
N LEU A 132 -21.50 -19.45 3.42
CA LEU A 132 -22.54 -18.62 4.03
C LEU A 132 -23.74 -18.44 3.09
N LEU A 133 -23.52 -18.42 1.77
CA LEU A 133 -24.60 -18.26 0.80
C LEU A 133 -25.61 -19.41 0.81
N ASP A 134 -25.20 -20.60 1.30
CA ASP A 134 -26.07 -21.78 1.39
C ASP A 134 -26.90 -21.82 2.68
N ARG A 135 -26.74 -20.82 3.58
CA ARG A 135 -27.45 -20.76 4.86
C ARG A 135 -28.66 -19.85 4.76
N ASP A 136 -29.83 -20.34 5.19
CA ASP A 136 -31.08 -19.58 5.18
C ASP A 136 -30.98 -18.25 5.95
N GLU A 137 -30.20 -18.21 7.04
CA GLU A 137 -30.05 -17.01 7.86
C GLU A 137 -29.31 -15.87 7.15
N THR A 138 -28.50 -16.18 6.14
CA THR A 138 -27.67 -15.20 5.43
C THR A 138 -28.51 -14.18 4.69
N HIS A 139 -29.68 -14.58 4.18
CA HIS A 139 -30.63 -13.68 3.52
C HIS A 139 -31.26 -12.64 4.45
N ALA A 140 -31.19 -12.84 5.78
CA ALA A 140 -31.68 -11.89 6.77
C ALA A 140 -30.57 -10.97 7.32
N LEU A 141 -29.31 -11.32 7.11
CA LEU A 141 -28.14 -10.62 7.63
C LEU A 141 -27.56 -9.58 6.66
N PHE A 142 -27.79 -9.76 5.36
CA PHE A 142 -27.30 -8.90 4.26
C PHE A 142 -28.47 -8.56 3.33
#